data_AF-A0A1D6FHR7-F1
#
_entry.id   AF-A0A1D6FHR7-F1
#
_cell.length_a   1.000
_cell.length_b   1.000
_cell.length_c   1.000
_cell.angle_alpha   90.00
_cell.angle_beta   90.00
_cell.angle_gamma   90.00
#
_symmetry.space_group_name_H-M   'P 1'
#
loop_
_entity.id
_entity.type
_entity.pdbx_description
1 polymer ?
#
loop_
_entity_poly.entity_id
_entity_poly.type
_entity_poly.pdbx_seq_one_letter_code
_entity_poly.pdbx_strand_id
1 'polypeptide(L)'
;MKMKMIMIMEQEEEACSSYCSSPLRQCRICYDEEDERRSAMESPCACSGSLKYAHRGCVQRWCDEKGSTVCEICLQFPTLFRQGQCFRKD
;
A
#
# COMPACT_ATOMS: atom_id res chain seq x y z
N MET A 1 15.83 -27.43 30.62
CA MET A 1 15.05 -26.99 29.44
C MET A 1 15.19 -25.48 29.32
N LYS A 2 16.43 -25.03 29.18
CA LYS A 2 16.82 -23.63 29.44
C LYS A 2 17.19 -22.99 28.13
N MET A 3 16.57 -21.84 27.89
CA MET A 3 17.11 -20.72 27.12
C MET A 3 17.97 -21.08 25.92
N LYS A 4 17.35 -21.26 24.77
CA LYS A 4 17.95 -20.85 23.49
C LYS A 4 17.02 -19.85 22.82
N MET A 5 16.90 -18.71 23.48
CA MET A 5 16.11 -17.58 22.99
C MET A 5 16.87 -16.29 23.25
N ILE A 6 18.16 -16.26 22.91
CA ILE A 6 18.92 -15.01 22.70
C ILE A 6 20.03 -15.27 21.65
N MET A 7 19.78 -14.78 20.43
CA MET A 7 20.68 -14.23 19.41
C MET A 7 22.02 -14.95 19.12
N ILE A 8 22.16 -15.65 17.98
CA ILE A 8 23.26 -15.49 16.99
C ILE A 8 22.70 -15.85 15.61
N MET A 9 22.89 -14.95 14.64
CA MET A 9 22.61 -15.11 13.21
C MET A 9 23.59 -16.12 12.59
N GLU A 10 23.09 -17.07 11.78
CA GLU A 10 23.71 -17.63 10.56
C GLU A 10 22.96 -18.92 10.12
N GLN A 11 22.13 -18.82 9.06
CA GLN A 11 21.71 -19.86 8.07
C GLN A 11 21.18 -21.23 8.58
N GLU A 12 19.97 -21.74 8.29
CA GLU A 12 19.00 -21.61 7.19
C GLU A 12 17.54 -21.79 7.70
N GLU A 13 16.59 -21.37 6.87
CA GLU A 13 15.18 -21.08 7.15
C GLU A 13 14.31 -22.29 7.52
N GLU A 14 13.30 -22.07 8.36
CA GLU A 14 11.97 -22.74 8.39
C GLU A 14 11.33 -22.47 9.78
N ALA A 15 10.79 -21.26 10.00
CA ALA A 15 9.94 -20.97 11.15
C ALA A 15 8.47 -21.03 10.75
N CYS A 16 7.75 -21.96 11.37
CA CYS A 16 6.29 -22.05 11.36
C CYS A 16 5.67 -20.77 11.92
N SER A 17 4.80 -20.13 11.14
CA SER A 17 3.56 -19.52 11.63
C SER A 17 2.69 -19.41 10.39
N SER A 18 1.54 -20.05 10.28
CA SER A 18 0.27 -19.56 10.83
C SER A 18 0.03 -18.04 10.75
N TYR A 19 0.79 -17.27 9.94
CA TYR A 19 0.24 -16.05 9.40
C TYR A 19 -0.89 -16.50 8.49
N CYS A 20 -2.10 -16.52 9.04
CA CYS A 20 -3.30 -16.24 8.26
C CYS A 20 -2.85 -15.19 7.24
N SER A 21 -2.88 -15.55 5.95
CA SER A 21 -2.66 -14.64 4.85
C SER A 21 -3.73 -13.56 4.97
N SER A 22 -3.54 -12.65 5.91
CA SER A 22 -4.24 -11.40 6.00
C SER A 22 -4.05 -10.83 4.61
N PRO A 23 -5.12 -10.44 3.91
CA PRO A 23 -4.98 -9.92 2.56
C PRO A 23 -4.07 -8.70 2.66
N LEU A 24 -2.79 -8.89 2.35
CA LEU A 24 -1.78 -7.85 2.42
C LEU A 24 -2.26 -6.81 1.43
N ARG A 25 -2.54 -5.61 1.96
CA ARG A 25 -2.96 -4.51 1.12
C ARG A 25 -1.76 -4.22 0.23
N GLN A 26 -1.94 -4.44 -1.07
CA GLN A 26 -0.90 -4.23 -2.07
C GLN A 26 -1.26 -2.96 -2.85
N CYS A 27 -0.28 -2.08 -3.05
CA CYS A 27 -0.49 -0.89 -3.84
C CYS A 27 -0.66 -1.27 -5.31
N ARG A 28 -1.81 -0.92 -5.90
CA ARG A 28 -2.11 -1.21 -7.32
C ARG A 28 -1.20 -0.50 -8.34
N ILE A 29 -0.31 0.39 -7.91
CA ILE A 29 0.56 1.21 -8.77
C ILE A 29 1.99 0.67 -8.75
N CYS A 30 2.55 0.41 -7.56
CA CYS A 30 3.93 -0.10 -7.42
C CYS A 30 4.02 -1.58 -7.07
N TYR A 31 2.89 -2.25 -6.80
CA TYR A 31 2.82 -3.68 -6.45
C TYR A 31 3.54 -4.07 -5.15
N ASP A 32 3.88 -3.10 -4.31
CA ASP A 32 4.43 -3.36 -2.98
C ASP A 32 3.36 -3.25 -1.89
N GLU A 33 3.67 -3.85 -0.75
CA GLU A 33 2.81 -3.94 0.43
C GLU A 33 2.99 -2.74 1.36
N GLU A 34 2.06 -2.62 2.31
CA GLU A 34 2.15 -1.64 3.40
C GLU A 34 3.20 -2.14 4.41
N ASP A 35 4.31 -1.41 4.51
CA ASP A 35 5.40 -1.66 5.46
C ASP A 35 5.58 -0.39 6.31
N GLU A 36 6.12 -0.51 7.53
CA GLU A 36 6.37 0.65 8.40
C GLU A 36 7.26 1.73 7.74
N ARG A 37 8.06 1.36 6.73
CA ARG A 37 8.88 2.28 5.94
C ARG A 37 8.13 2.94 4.77
N ARG A 38 6.96 2.44 4.38
CA ARG A 38 6.14 2.97 3.28
C ARG A 38 4.99 3.82 3.82
N SER A 39 4.60 4.82 3.03
CA SER A 39 3.46 5.69 3.37
C SER A 39 2.18 4.88 3.47
N ALA A 40 1.26 5.30 4.35
CA ALA A 40 -0.05 4.67 4.54
C ALA A 40 -0.78 4.40 3.21
N MET A 41 -1.42 3.24 3.13
CA MET A 41 -2.30 2.87 2.03
C MET A 41 -3.68 3.47 2.18
N GLU A 42 -4.17 3.99 1.06
CA GLU A 42 -5.43 4.70 0.96
C GLU A 42 -6.32 4.04 -0.10
N SER A 43 -7.61 4.35 -0.03
CA SER A 43 -8.60 3.95 -1.03
C SER A 43 -8.97 5.15 -1.90
N PRO A 44 -8.17 5.52 -2.92
CA PRO A 44 -8.37 6.77 -3.64
C PRO A 44 -9.75 6.85 -4.29
N CYS A 45 -10.33 5.76 -4.78
CA CYS A 45 -11.62 5.77 -5.49
C CYS A 45 -12.54 4.63 -5.01
N ALA A 46 -13.69 4.46 -5.68
CA ALA A 46 -14.67 3.42 -5.39
C ALA A 46 -14.29 2.01 -5.90
N CYS A 47 -13.05 1.81 -6.38
CA CYS A 47 -12.59 0.48 -6.75
C CYS A 47 -12.65 -0.48 -5.55
N SER A 48 -12.94 -1.75 -5.83
CA SER A 48 -13.08 -2.81 -4.83
C SER A 48 -11.96 -3.86 -4.96
N GLY A 49 -11.84 -4.72 -3.96
CA GLY A 49 -10.84 -5.79 -3.95
C GLY A 49 -9.40 -5.26 -3.84
N SER A 50 -8.46 -5.94 -4.50
CA SER A 50 -7.03 -5.58 -4.50
C SER A 50 -6.76 -4.23 -5.16
N LEU A 51 -7.53 -3.85 -6.18
CA LEU A 51 -7.40 -2.58 -6.90
C LEU A 51 -7.86 -1.36 -6.09
N LYS A 52 -8.38 -1.56 -4.87
CA LYS A 52 -8.80 -0.49 -3.99
C LYS A 52 -7.62 0.28 -3.41
N TYR A 53 -6.50 -0.39 -3.11
CA TYR A 53 -5.44 0.17 -2.28
C TYR A 53 -4.30 0.76 -3.11
N ALA A 54 -3.83 1.94 -2.69
CA ALA A 54 -2.62 2.54 -3.22
C ALA A 54 -1.90 3.38 -2.15
N HIS A 55 -0.57 3.40 -2.20
CA HIS A 55 0.20 4.35 -1.40
C HIS A 55 -0.15 5.78 -1.79
N ARG A 56 -0.26 6.66 -0.80
CA ARG A 56 -0.53 8.09 -1.04
C ARG A 56 0.44 8.73 -2.03
N GLY A 57 1.74 8.46 -1.92
CA GLY A 57 2.75 8.98 -2.85
C GLY A 57 2.61 8.44 -4.27
N CYS A 58 2.18 7.18 -4.43
CA CYS A 58 1.93 6.60 -5.75
C CYS A 58 0.71 7.22 -6.43
N VAL A 59 -0.35 7.51 -5.67
CA VAL A 59 -1.54 8.21 -6.20
C VAL A 59 -1.16 9.60 -6.70
N GLN A 60 -0.34 10.33 -5.94
CA GLN A 60 0.13 11.65 -6.36
C GLN A 60 0.88 11.60 -7.68
N ARG A 61 1.90 10.75 -7.74
CA ARG A 61 2.74 10.57 -8.92
C ARG A 61 1.91 10.18 -10.15
N TRP A 62 0.94 9.27 -9.98
CA TRP A 62 0.01 8.89 -11.05
C TRP A 62 -0.81 10.08 -11.55
N CYS A 63 -1.36 10.93 -10.67
CA CYS A 63 -2.09 12.13 -11.07
C CYS A 63 -1.19 13.11 -11.85
N ASP A 64 0.05 13.30 -11.40
CA ASP A 64 1.02 14.21 -12.04
C ASP A 64 1.45 13.69 -13.43
N GLU A 65 1.67 12.37 -13.57
CA GLU A 65 2.06 11.74 -14.83
C GLU A 65 0.89 11.64 -15.83
N LYS A 66 -0.33 11.37 -15.36
CA LYS A 66 -1.52 11.24 -16.23
C LYS A 66 -2.19 12.58 -16.54
N GLY A 67 -2.01 13.60 -15.71
CA GLY A 67 -2.74 14.86 -15.81
C GLY A 67 -4.26 14.72 -15.59
N SER A 68 -4.70 13.61 -14.99
CA SER A 68 -6.10 13.32 -14.73
C SER A 68 -6.30 12.93 -13.28
N THR A 69 -7.43 13.35 -12.72
CA THR A 69 -7.87 12.96 -11.39
C THR A 69 -8.91 11.84 -11.44
N VAL A 70 -9.45 11.51 -12.61
CA VAL A 70 -10.49 10.48 -12.75
C VAL A 70 -9.84 9.11 -12.80
N CYS A 71 -10.24 8.20 -11.91
CA CYS A 71 -9.71 6.84 -11.93
C CYS A 71 -10.06 6.14 -13.26
N GLU A 72 -9.07 5.56 -13.93
CA GLU A 72 -9.25 4.89 -15.23
C GLU A 72 -10.01 3.55 -15.16
N ILE A 73 -10.16 2.98 -13.96
CA ILE A 73 -10.83 1.69 -13.75
C ILE A 73 -12.32 1.89 -13.46
N CYS A 74 -12.64 2.70 -12.45
CA CYS A 74 -14.03 2.91 -12.03
C CYS A 74 -14.66 4.19 -12.61
N LEU A 75 -13.90 4.99 -13.37
CA LEU A 75 -14.32 6.24 -14.01
C LEU A 75 -14.97 7.26 -13.05
N GLN A 76 -14.62 7.18 -11.78
CA GLN A 76 -15.14 8.04 -10.72
C GLN A 76 -14.03 8.94 -10.19
N PHE A 77 -14.45 10.10 -9.67
CA PHE A 77 -13.57 10.98 -8.92
C PHE A 77 -13.13 10.30 -7.62
N PRO A 78 -11.84 10.43 -7.25
CA PRO A 78 -11.33 9.98 -5.99
C PRO A 78 -12.15 10.46 -4.79
N THR A 79 -12.50 9.54 -3.90
CA THR A 79 -13.28 9.82 -2.67
C THR A 79 -12.44 10.50 -1.59
N LEU A 80 -11.11 10.46 -1.72
CA LEU A 80 -10.17 11.02 -0.74
C LEU A 80 -9.70 12.44 -1.07
N PHE A 81 -10.36 13.14 -2.00
CA PHE A 81 -10.15 14.57 -2.21
C PHE A 81 -10.67 15.38 -1.02
N ARG A 82 -9.86 15.52 0.04
CA ARG A 82 -10.02 16.63 0.98
C ARG A 82 -9.26 17.84 0.42
N GLN A 83 -10.00 18.92 0.13
CA GLN A 83 -9.47 20.26 -0.18
C GLN A 83 -8.74 20.42 -1.54
N GLY A 84 -9.30 19.88 -2.63
CA GLY A 84 -9.06 20.43 -3.97
C GLY A 84 -7.67 20.22 -4.58
N GLN A 85 -6.86 19.28 -4.08
CA GLN A 85 -5.57 18.92 -4.70
C GLN A 85 -5.37 17.40 -4.67
N CYS A 86 -4.89 16.81 -5.77
CA CYS A 86 -4.04 15.64 -5.69
C CYS A 86 -2.79 16.16 -4.98
N PHE A 87 -2.68 15.96 -3.65
CA PHE A 87 -1.59 16.40 -2.76
C PHE A 87 -0.24 16.81 -3.39
N ARG A 88 -0.16 18.03 -3.95
CA ARG A 88 1.11 18.76 -4.03
C ARG A 88 1.37 19.34 -2.63
N LYS A 89 2.43 18.90 -1.96
CA LYS A 89 2.96 19.63 -0.80
C LYS A 89 3.85 20.73 -1.36
N ASP A 90 3.43 21.99 -1.21
CA ASP A 90 4.39 23.07 -0.99
C ASP A 90 5.10 22.84 0.35
#